data_AF-A0A1U8FFC2-F1
#
_entry.id   AF-A0A1U8FFC2-F1
#
_cell.length_a   1.000
_cell.length_b   1.000
_cell.length_c   1.000
_cell.angle_alpha   90.00
_cell.angle_beta   90.00
_cell.angle_gamma   90.00
#
_symmetry.space_group_name_H-M   'P 1'
#
loop_
_entity.id
_entity.type
_entity.pdbx_description
1 polymer ?
#
loop_
_entity_poly.entity_id
_entity_poly.type
_entity_poly.pdbx_seq_one_letter_code
_entity_poly.pdbx_strand_id
1 'polypeptide(L)'
;MGEIEIPSYFLCPISMEVMRDPVIISTGITYDRQNIEKWLFSCKHTTCPVTNQDLKFTDLTPNHNLRRLIQSWCMLNSSNGIQRMPTPKPQVQKAHVVRIMKEAQKYPDMQFNYLRRIKSMARASESNKKCLESAGVVDFLASIMIKEKEEEESKVSDEALNILLHLNPSDTELKKFINSRTDHRFLDSLLQFLNSGNVQSRTNAITLLRSTLNVADPAQLIGIQPVYIKGIIGILNDKIPQQATKEALKLLVELCPWGRNRIKACENGAVFSLIELLLDTNERRICELILTALDHLCTCAEGRAQLLNHGGGIAIVSKKILRVSHLASDRGVRILCSISKFSATCYNNILQEMLIVGVVSKLCLVLQVDVSPKTKEKTKEILRLHSRVWRDSSCIPPNLLSFYP
;
A
#
# COMPACT_ATOMS: atom_id res chain seq x y z
N MET A 1 36.26 6.29 -40.73
CA MET A 1 36.11 6.98 -39.44
C MET A 1 36.30 5.92 -38.37
N GLY A 2 37.34 6.03 -37.53
CA GLY A 2 37.59 5.02 -36.50
C GLY A 2 36.51 5.09 -35.43
N GLU A 3 35.91 3.95 -35.10
CA GLU A 3 35.03 3.83 -33.93
C GLU A 3 35.84 4.22 -32.68
N ILE A 4 35.31 5.15 -31.89
CA ILE A 4 35.97 5.58 -30.67
C ILE A 4 35.65 4.56 -29.61
N GLU A 5 36.67 3.82 -29.23
CA GLU A 5 36.56 2.87 -28.14
C GLU A 5 36.40 3.63 -26.81
N ILE A 6 35.28 3.39 -26.15
CA ILE A 6 35.01 3.96 -24.83
C ILE A 6 35.80 3.13 -23.81
N PRO A 7 36.69 3.75 -23.02
CA PRO A 7 37.42 3.02 -22.00
C PRO A 7 36.46 2.32 -21.02
N SER A 8 36.68 1.02 -20.80
CA SER A 8 35.77 0.17 -20.00
C SER A 8 35.56 0.69 -18.57
N TYR A 9 36.57 1.33 -17.98
CA TYR A 9 36.48 1.95 -16.65
C TYR A 9 35.61 3.21 -16.58
N PHE A 10 35.11 3.72 -17.71
CA PHE A 10 34.07 4.76 -17.75
C PHE A 10 32.65 4.21 -17.73
N LEU A 11 32.48 2.90 -17.97
CA LEU A 11 31.17 2.27 -18.08
C LEU A 11 30.66 1.87 -16.70
N CYS A 12 29.39 2.17 -16.44
CA CYS A 12 28.68 1.73 -15.25
C CYS A 12 28.50 0.20 -15.30
N PRO A 13 28.93 -0.57 -14.29
CA PRO A 13 28.80 -2.02 -14.31
C PRO A 13 27.34 -2.54 -14.36
N ILE A 14 26.35 -1.69 -14.05
CA ILE A 14 24.93 -2.05 -14.09
C ILE A 14 24.34 -1.81 -15.49
N SER A 15 24.55 -0.61 -16.05
CA SER A 15 23.91 -0.21 -17.31
C SER A 15 24.78 -0.44 -18.54
N MET A 16 26.08 -0.67 -18.36
CA MET A 16 27.09 -0.71 -19.43
C MET A 16 27.17 0.59 -20.26
N GLU A 17 26.66 1.69 -19.72
CA GLU A 17 26.73 3.03 -20.32
C GLU A 17 27.76 3.91 -19.60
N VAL A 18 28.27 4.96 -20.26
CA VAL A 18 29.19 5.93 -19.67
C VAL A 18 28.57 6.58 -18.42
N MET A 19 29.29 6.53 -17.30
CA MET A 19 28.85 7.11 -16.03
C MET A 19 28.72 8.63 -16.14
N ARG A 20 27.55 9.17 -15.80
CA ARG A 20 27.28 10.61 -15.75
C ARG A 20 27.66 11.18 -14.40
N ASP A 21 27.34 10.46 -13.33
CA ASP A 21 27.62 10.81 -11.95
C ASP A 21 28.28 9.62 -11.24
N PRO A 22 29.60 9.40 -11.45
CA PRO A 22 30.29 8.26 -10.88
C PRO A 22 30.37 8.37 -9.35
N VAL A 23 29.96 7.30 -8.67
CA VAL A 23 29.96 7.13 -7.21
C VAL A 23 30.55 5.79 -6.80
N ILE A 24 31.33 5.79 -5.73
CA ILE A 24 31.94 4.60 -5.12
C ILE A 24 31.03 4.13 -3.98
N ILE A 25 30.80 2.83 -3.93
CA ILE A 25 30.17 2.15 -2.77
C ILE A 25 31.25 1.54 -1.87
N SER A 26 30.86 1.01 -0.71
CA SER A 26 31.79 0.46 0.30
C SER A 26 32.70 -0.68 -0.18
N THR A 27 32.36 -1.37 -1.28
CA THR A 27 33.22 -2.38 -1.92
C THR A 27 34.31 -1.80 -2.81
N GLY A 28 34.37 -0.47 -2.97
CA GLY A 28 35.34 0.23 -3.81
C GLY A 28 34.96 0.31 -5.28
N ILE A 29 33.87 -0.34 -5.71
CA ILE A 29 33.42 -0.32 -7.11
C ILE A 29 32.67 0.98 -7.40
N THR A 30 32.94 1.56 -8.57
CA THR A 30 32.29 2.78 -9.05
C THR A 30 31.12 2.46 -9.97
N TYR A 31 29.98 3.11 -9.75
CA TYR A 31 28.78 2.99 -10.56
C TYR A 31 28.27 4.38 -10.95
N ASP A 32 27.40 4.44 -11.95
CA ASP A 32 26.58 5.64 -12.14
C ASP A 32 25.55 5.75 -10.99
N ARG A 33 25.45 6.95 -10.39
CA ARG A 33 24.57 7.20 -9.23
C ARG A 33 23.14 6.74 -9.45
N GLN A 34 22.53 7.04 -10.60
CA GLN A 34 21.11 6.73 -10.81
C GLN A 34 20.86 5.22 -10.79
N ASN A 35 21.77 4.46 -11.39
CA ASN A 35 21.66 3.01 -11.47
C ASN A 35 21.87 2.34 -10.10
N ILE A 36 22.89 2.77 -9.34
CA ILE A 36 23.13 2.19 -8.02
C ILE A 36 22.08 2.63 -6.98
N GLU A 37 21.57 3.87 -7.05
CA GLU A 37 20.44 4.31 -6.21
C GLU A 37 19.19 3.48 -6.50
N LYS A 38 18.89 3.21 -7.78
CA LYS A 38 17.76 2.35 -8.16
C LYS A 38 17.92 0.93 -7.60
N TRP A 39 19.11 0.34 -7.71
CA TRP A 39 19.41 -0.99 -7.18
C TRP A 39 19.21 -1.07 -5.66
N LEU A 40 19.79 -0.13 -4.91
CA LEU A 40 19.75 -0.17 -3.44
C LEU A 40 18.40 0.24 -2.87
N PHE A 41 17.75 1.25 -3.44
CA PHE A 41 16.59 1.88 -2.81
C PHE A 41 15.27 1.56 -3.50
N SER A 42 15.24 1.50 -4.84
CA SER A 42 14.00 1.16 -5.56
C SER A 42 13.76 -0.35 -5.58
N CYS A 43 14.81 -1.12 -5.87
CA CYS A 43 14.75 -2.59 -5.90
C CYS A 43 15.00 -3.23 -4.51
N LYS A 44 15.42 -2.42 -3.52
CA LYS A 44 15.67 -2.85 -2.13
C LYS A 44 16.72 -3.96 -1.98
N HIS A 45 17.73 -3.98 -2.84
CA HIS A 45 18.87 -4.88 -2.67
C HIS A 45 19.84 -4.35 -1.60
N THR A 46 20.41 -5.26 -0.82
CA THR A 46 21.42 -4.96 0.21
C THR A 46 22.83 -5.38 -0.18
N THR A 47 23.01 -5.87 -1.42
CA THR A 47 24.28 -6.40 -1.91
C THR A 47 24.90 -5.51 -2.99
N CYS A 48 26.22 -5.61 -3.14
CA CYS A 48 26.96 -5.06 -4.27
C CYS A 48 26.56 -5.80 -5.56
N PRO A 49 26.16 -5.09 -6.65
CA PRO A 49 25.76 -5.73 -7.91
C PRO A 49 26.80 -6.67 -8.51
N VAL A 50 28.09 -6.32 -8.38
CA VAL A 50 29.20 -7.06 -9.01
C VAL A 50 29.76 -8.14 -8.09
N THR A 51 30.02 -7.82 -6.82
CA THR A 51 30.69 -8.76 -5.89
C THR A 51 29.71 -9.62 -5.11
N ASN A 52 28.41 -9.31 -5.16
CA ASN A 52 27.37 -9.91 -4.34
C ASN A 52 27.65 -9.85 -2.82
N GLN A 53 28.56 -8.98 -2.39
CA GLN A 53 28.87 -8.77 -0.97
C GLN A 53 27.81 -7.89 -0.32
N ASP A 54 27.44 -8.21 0.92
CA ASP A 54 26.52 -7.40 1.71
C ASP A 54 27.13 -6.02 2.04
N LEU A 55 26.34 -4.98 1.76
CA LEU A 55 26.72 -3.60 2.02
C LEU A 55 26.27 -3.21 3.43
N LYS A 56 27.24 -3.09 4.36
CA LYS A 56 26.97 -2.60 5.73
C LYS A 56 26.42 -1.17 5.76
N PHE A 57 26.85 -0.35 4.80
CA PHE A 57 26.41 1.03 4.64
C PHE A 57 26.10 1.31 3.17
N THR A 58 24.99 2.03 2.92
CA THR A 58 24.53 2.41 1.57
C THR A 58 25.04 3.79 1.13
N ASP A 59 26.11 4.27 1.76
CA ASP A 59 26.66 5.60 1.47
C ASP A 59 27.35 5.60 0.10
N LEU A 60 27.04 6.62 -0.69
CA LEU A 60 27.55 6.79 -2.05
C LEU A 60 28.56 7.93 -2.06
N THR A 61 29.85 7.59 -2.10
CA THR A 61 30.93 8.58 -2.14
C THR A 61 31.15 9.06 -3.58
N PRO A 62 31.00 10.35 -3.90
CA PRO A 62 31.26 10.84 -5.26
C PRO A 62 32.71 10.57 -5.71
N ASN A 63 32.89 9.97 -6.89
CA ASN A 63 34.21 9.79 -7.49
C ASN A 63 34.53 10.99 -8.40
N HIS A 64 34.96 12.09 -7.79
CA HIS A 64 35.27 13.33 -8.52
C HIS A 64 36.39 13.16 -9.54
N ASN A 65 37.38 12.32 -9.25
CA ASN A 65 38.50 12.06 -10.15
C ASN A 65 38.02 11.37 -11.43
N LEU A 66 37.27 10.27 -11.31
CA LEU A 66 36.73 9.57 -12.48
C LEU A 66 35.79 10.47 -13.28
N ARG A 67 34.98 11.29 -12.61
CA ARG A 67 34.12 12.27 -13.29
C ARG A 67 34.92 13.25 -14.13
N ARG A 68 36.00 13.82 -13.59
CA ARG A 68 36.88 14.74 -14.33
C ARG A 68 37.52 14.03 -15.53
N LEU A 69 37.94 12.77 -15.38
CA LEU A 69 38.51 11.98 -16.47
C LEU A 69 37.49 11.73 -17.59
N ILE A 70 36.27 11.31 -17.25
CA ILE A 70 35.17 11.11 -18.21
C ILE A 70 34.88 12.42 -18.94
N GLN A 71 34.75 13.53 -18.21
CA GLN A 71 34.49 14.84 -18.81
C GLN A 71 35.61 15.28 -19.75
N SER A 72 36.88 15.11 -19.36
CA SER A 72 38.03 15.39 -20.22
C SER A 72 38.03 14.53 -21.48
N TRP A 73 37.73 13.24 -21.36
CA TRP A 73 37.61 12.34 -22.51
C TRP A 73 36.47 12.74 -23.45
N CYS A 74 35.30 13.14 -22.92
CA CYS A 74 34.20 13.66 -23.74
C CYS A 74 34.61 14.94 -24.49
N MET A 75 35.36 15.84 -23.83
CA MET A 75 35.83 17.08 -24.49
C MET A 75 36.83 16.78 -25.61
N LEU A 76 37.77 15.87 -25.40
CA LEU A 76 38.76 15.47 -26.41
C LEU A 76 38.11 14.81 -27.63
N ASN A 77 37.00 14.10 -27.45
CA ASN A 77 36.29 13.40 -28.51
C ASN A 77 35.05 14.15 -29.03
N SER A 78 34.92 15.44 -28.71
CA SER A 78 33.76 16.26 -29.10
C SER A 78 33.60 16.41 -30.62
N SER A 79 34.72 16.47 -31.36
CA SER A 79 34.75 16.49 -32.83
C SER A 79 34.16 15.24 -33.46
N ASN A 80 34.07 14.16 -32.69
CA ASN A 80 33.63 12.85 -33.16
C ASN A 80 32.19 12.51 -32.70
N GLY A 81 31.42 13.53 -32.32
CA GLY A 81 30.01 13.39 -31.93
C GLY A 81 29.78 13.06 -30.46
N ILE A 82 30.82 12.93 -29.63
CA ILE A 82 30.68 12.69 -28.19
C ILE A 82 30.36 14.01 -27.49
N GLN A 83 29.13 14.13 -26.98
CA GLN A 83 28.70 15.33 -26.28
C GLN A 83 29.31 15.43 -24.88
N ARG A 84 29.58 16.66 -24.45
CA ARG A 84 30.00 16.94 -23.08
C ARG A 84 28.89 16.59 -22.10
N MET A 85 29.18 15.71 -21.16
CA MET A 85 28.25 15.37 -20.09
C MET A 85 28.12 16.55 -19.12
N PRO A 86 26.88 17.03 -18.84
CA PRO A 86 26.68 18.13 -17.90
C PRO A 86 27.10 17.70 -16.50
N THR A 87 27.70 18.63 -15.75
CA THR A 87 28.06 18.37 -14.35
C THR A 87 26.78 18.12 -13.54
N PRO A 88 26.68 17.00 -12.79
CA PRO A 88 25.57 16.78 -11.88
C PRO A 88 25.41 17.94 -10.90
N LYS A 89 24.17 18.32 -10.58
CA LYS A 89 23.89 19.40 -9.61
C LYS A 89 24.56 19.06 -8.27
N PRO A 90 25.12 20.05 -7.55
CA PRO A 90 25.69 19.83 -6.22
C PRO A 90 24.69 19.13 -5.30
N GLN A 91 25.18 18.20 -4.48
CA GLN A 91 24.35 17.55 -3.48
C GLN A 91 23.77 18.58 -2.50
N VAL A 92 22.52 18.34 -2.09
CA VAL A 92 21.86 19.20 -1.10
C VAL A 92 22.60 19.07 0.22
N GLN A 93 23.10 20.19 0.75
CA GLN A 93 23.77 20.21 2.04
C GLN A 93 22.77 20.33 3.19
N LYS A 94 22.95 19.52 4.25
CA LYS A 94 22.11 19.54 5.45
C LYS A 94 21.95 20.95 6.04
N ALA A 95 23.02 21.72 6.12
CA ALA A 95 22.99 23.10 6.62
C ALA A 95 22.08 24.02 5.79
N HIS A 96 22.01 23.82 4.47
CA HIS A 96 21.12 24.58 3.60
C HIS A 96 19.65 24.23 3.85
N VAL A 97 19.34 22.94 4.02
CA VAL A 97 17.99 22.47 4.35
C VAL A 97 17.50 23.05 5.67
N VAL A 98 18.35 23.00 6.70
CA VAL A 98 18.01 23.56 8.03
C VAL A 98 17.75 25.07 7.95
N ARG A 99 18.50 25.82 7.12
CA ARG A 99 18.24 27.25 6.89
C ARG A 99 16.87 27.47 6.24
N ILE A 100 16.54 26.72 5.19
CA ILE A 100 15.23 26.78 4.52
C ILE A 100 14.09 26.53 5.52
N MET A 101 14.22 25.52 6.39
CA MET A 101 13.20 25.23 7.40
C MET A 101 13.03 26.36 8.41
N LYS A 102 14.14 26.94 8.90
CA LYS A 102 14.10 28.09 9.83
C LYS A 102 13.46 29.32 9.18
N GLU A 103 13.77 29.58 7.92
CA GLU A 103 13.14 30.67 7.15
C GLU A 103 11.63 30.42 6.96
N ALA A 104 11.23 29.18 6.65
CA ALA A 104 9.83 28.81 6.51
C ALA A 104 9.04 28.94 7.82
N GLN A 105 9.66 28.67 8.96
CA GLN A 105 9.05 28.90 10.28
C GLN A 105 8.93 30.39 10.63
N LYS A 106 9.91 31.19 10.20
CA LYS A 106 9.95 32.64 10.48
C LYS A 106 8.97 33.44 9.61
N TYR A 107 8.70 32.99 8.39
CA TYR A 107 7.88 33.71 7.40
C TYR A 107 6.70 32.83 6.90
N PRO A 108 5.57 32.78 7.64
CA PRO A 108 4.40 31.96 7.29
C PRO A 108 3.85 32.22 5.88
N ASP A 109 3.76 33.49 5.45
CA ASP A 109 3.25 33.87 4.13
C ASP A 109 4.06 33.26 2.97
N MET A 110 5.34 32.98 3.22
CA MET A 110 6.27 32.40 2.24
C MET A 110 6.45 30.90 2.42
N GLN A 111 5.77 30.28 3.39
CA GLN A 111 5.94 28.87 3.76
C GLN A 111 5.70 27.95 2.55
N PHE A 112 4.69 28.23 1.73
CA PHE A 112 4.39 27.45 0.53
C PHE A 112 5.55 27.46 -0.49
N ASN A 113 6.26 28.58 -0.64
CA ASN A 113 7.42 28.69 -1.53
C ASN A 113 8.60 27.86 -1.03
N TYR A 114 8.83 27.83 0.28
CA TYR A 114 9.85 26.97 0.88
C TYR A 114 9.48 25.49 0.74
N LEU A 115 8.21 25.10 0.91
CA LEU A 115 7.74 23.74 0.65
C LEU A 115 7.98 23.32 -0.81
N ARG A 116 7.73 24.19 -1.78
CA ARG A 116 8.07 23.92 -3.20
C ARG A 116 9.56 23.67 -3.41
N ARG A 117 10.44 24.39 -2.70
CA ARG A 117 11.90 24.14 -2.74
C ARG A 117 12.24 22.78 -2.11
N ILE A 118 11.61 22.41 -0.99
CA ILE A 118 11.79 21.08 -0.37
C ILE A 118 11.34 19.98 -1.33
N LYS A 119 10.19 20.15 -1.99
CA LYS A 119 9.67 19.22 -2.99
C LYS A 119 10.60 19.04 -4.18
N SER A 120 11.20 20.13 -4.68
CA SER A 120 12.16 20.03 -5.80
C SER A 120 13.44 19.32 -5.39
N MET A 121 13.91 19.51 -4.15
CA MET A 121 15.05 18.78 -3.59
C MET A 121 14.74 17.27 -3.45
N ALA A 122 13.56 16.93 -2.92
CA ALA A 122 13.12 15.54 -2.74
C ALA A 122 12.96 14.77 -4.05
N ARG A 123 12.52 15.45 -5.13
CA ARG A 123 12.34 14.85 -6.46
C ARG A 123 13.66 14.62 -7.21
N ALA A 124 14.75 15.28 -6.81
CA ALA A 124 15.98 15.30 -7.58
C ALA A 124 16.83 14.03 -7.40
N SER A 125 16.85 13.43 -6.21
CA SER A 125 17.56 12.16 -5.96
C SER A 125 17.14 11.51 -4.64
N GLU A 126 17.38 10.21 -4.51
CA GLU A 126 17.11 9.48 -3.27
C GLU A 126 18.09 9.88 -2.16
N SER A 127 19.35 10.17 -2.52
CA SER A 127 20.33 10.76 -1.60
C SER A 127 19.83 12.08 -0.98
N ASN A 128 19.13 12.92 -1.75
CA ASN A 128 18.55 14.14 -1.22
C ASN A 128 17.43 13.85 -0.20
N LYS A 129 16.58 12.84 -0.43
CA LYS A 129 15.52 12.47 0.54
C LYS A 129 16.12 12.06 1.89
N LYS A 130 17.16 11.23 1.88
CA LYS A 130 17.91 10.88 3.11
C LYS A 130 18.53 12.10 3.80
N CYS A 131 19.09 13.04 3.01
CA CYS A 131 19.62 14.29 3.56
C CYS A 131 18.50 15.13 4.22
N LEU A 132 17.35 15.28 3.55
CA LEU A 132 16.17 15.99 4.06
C LEU A 132 15.66 15.35 5.36
N GLU A 133 15.56 14.02 5.40
CA GLU A 133 15.16 13.26 6.59
C GLU A 133 16.14 13.49 7.75
N SER A 134 17.45 13.33 7.50
CA SER A 134 18.49 13.60 8.51
C SER A 134 18.54 15.06 9.00
N ALA A 135 17.98 15.99 8.23
CA ALA A 135 17.86 17.40 8.56
C ALA A 135 16.63 17.74 9.42
N GLY A 136 15.73 16.78 9.65
CA GLY A 136 14.49 16.97 10.42
C GLY A 136 13.31 17.47 9.60
N VAL A 137 13.35 17.32 8.26
CA VAL A 137 12.24 17.77 7.39
C VAL A 137 10.94 17.00 7.68
N VAL A 138 11.03 15.73 8.06
CA VAL A 138 9.87 14.89 8.39
C VAL A 138 9.10 15.49 9.58
N ASP A 139 9.79 15.78 10.69
CA ASP A 139 9.20 16.41 11.87
C ASP A 139 8.63 17.80 11.55
N PHE A 140 9.32 18.57 10.72
CA PHE A 140 8.85 19.87 10.28
C PHE A 140 7.54 19.78 9.47
N LEU A 141 7.45 18.87 8.51
CA LEU A 141 6.22 18.66 7.74
C LEU A 141 5.08 18.16 8.63
N ALA A 142 5.36 17.23 9.54
CA ALA A 142 4.38 16.76 10.52
C ALA A 142 3.88 17.92 11.41
N SER A 143 4.77 18.83 11.83
CA SER A 143 4.37 20.00 12.61
C SER A 143 3.45 20.97 11.84
N ILE A 144 3.61 21.08 10.51
CA ILE A 144 2.70 21.87 9.66
C ILE A 144 1.34 21.19 9.58
N MET A 145 1.31 19.87 9.42
CA MET A 145 0.06 19.10 9.32
C MET A 145 -0.78 19.14 10.61
N ILE A 146 -0.13 19.26 11.77
CA ILE A 146 -0.79 19.26 13.09
C ILE A 146 -1.44 20.63 13.42
N LYS A 147 -1.04 21.72 12.76
CA LYS A 147 -1.64 23.04 13.03
C LYS A 147 -3.12 23.06 12.64
N GLU A 148 -3.93 23.72 13.46
CA GLU A 148 -5.34 23.97 13.16
C GLU A 148 -5.47 24.77 11.86
N LYS A 149 -6.52 24.52 11.08
CA LYS A 149 -6.62 25.00 9.70
C LYS A 149 -7.46 26.28 9.61
N GLU A 150 -6.84 27.39 9.20
CA GLU A 150 -7.51 28.44 8.43
C GLU A 150 -7.61 28.06 6.93
N GLU A 151 -8.47 28.72 6.15
CA GLU A 151 -8.71 28.36 4.73
C GLU A 151 -7.44 28.43 3.85
N GLU A 152 -6.55 29.41 4.09
CA GLU A 152 -5.28 29.52 3.37
C GLU A 152 -4.24 28.48 3.82
N GLU A 153 -4.24 28.12 5.11
CA GLU A 153 -3.36 27.10 5.69
C GLU A 153 -3.68 25.69 5.20
N SER A 154 -4.92 25.46 4.74
CA SER A 154 -5.35 24.20 4.12
C SER A 154 -4.45 23.80 2.94
N LYS A 155 -4.12 24.74 2.04
CA LYS A 155 -3.25 24.48 0.88
C LYS A 155 -1.81 24.14 1.27
N VAL A 156 -1.31 24.77 2.33
CA VAL A 156 0.05 24.54 2.84
C VAL A 156 0.13 23.15 3.49
N SER A 157 -0.89 22.80 4.28
CA SER A 157 -1.00 21.49 4.95
C SER A 157 -1.14 20.33 3.95
N ASP A 158 -1.90 20.52 2.87
CA ASP A 158 -2.06 19.55 1.78
C ASP A 158 -0.72 19.30 1.05
N GLU A 159 0.03 20.37 0.75
CA GLU A 159 1.34 20.24 0.11
C GLU A 159 2.36 19.62 1.07
N ALA A 160 2.29 19.90 2.38
CA ALA A 160 3.13 19.25 3.38
C ALA A 160 2.89 17.73 3.43
N LEU A 161 1.62 17.30 3.46
CA LEU A 161 1.25 15.88 3.40
C LEU A 161 1.75 15.21 2.12
N ASN A 162 1.62 15.89 0.98
CA ASN A 162 2.10 15.40 -0.32
C ASN A 162 3.63 15.22 -0.35
N ILE A 163 4.38 16.19 0.17
CA ILE A 163 5.84 16.11 0.28
C ILE A 163 6.23 14.99 1.23
N LEU A 164 5.57 14.88 2.39
CA LEU A 164 5.86 13.87 3.39
C LEU A 164 5.69 12.46 2.82
N LEU A 165 4.61 12.21 2.08
CA LEU A 165 4.42 10.94 1.38
C LEU A 165 5.51 10.68 0.33
N HIS A 166 5.91 11.71 -0.43
CA HIS A 166 6.95 11.58 -1.47
C HIS A 166 8.36 11.35 -0.90
N LEU A 167 8.63 11.87 0.30
CA LEU A 167 9.87 11.59 1.03
C LEU A 167 9.97 10.12 1.44
N ASN A 168 8.82 9.45 1.60
CA ASN A 168 8.74 8.06 2.06
C ASN A 168 9.60 7.83 3.32
N PRO A 169 9.17 8.38 4.47
CA PRO A 169 9.96 8.38 5.71
C PRO A 169 10.35 6.97 6.14
N SER A 170 11.51 6.81 6.76
CA SER A 170 11.95 5.52 7.28
C SER A 170 11.02 4.99 8.37
N ASP A 171 11.01 3.67 8.55
CA ASP A 171 10.25 3.01 9.62
C ASP A 171 10.61 3.58 11.00
N THR A 172 11.85 4.02 11.21
CA THR A 172 12.30 4.66 12.45
C THR A 172 11.62 6.00 12.68
N GLU A 173 11.45 6.83 11.65
CA GLU A 173 10.73 8.10 11.76
C GLU A 173 9.23 7.87 11.97
N LEU A 174 8.62 6.97 11.20
CA LEU A 174 7.20 6.65 11.34
C LEU A 174 6.88 6.11 12.75
N LYS A 175 7.75 5.27 13.33
CA LYS A 175 7.61 4.77 14.70
C LYS A 175 7.62 5.88 15.74
N LYS A 176 8.36 6.98 15.55
CA LYS A 176 8.36 8.11 16.49
C LYS A 176 6.97 8.72 16.62
N PHE A 177 6.24 8.86 15.51
CA PHE A 177 4.88 9.42 15.52
C PHE A 177 3.87 8.54 16.26
N ILE A 178 4.09 7.23 16.32
CA ILE A 178 3.19 6.28 17.01
C ILE A 178 3.55 6.16 18.50
N ASN A 179 4.84 6.19 18.82
CA ASN A 179 5.35 6.00 20.17
C ASN A 179 5.18 7.21 21.08
N SER A 180 4.80 8.37 20.54
CA SER A 180 4.33 9.51 21.31
C SER A 180 2.95 9.21 21.92
N ARG A 181 2.88 8.27 22.87
CA ARG A 181 1.64 7.65 23.38
C ARG A 181 0.64 8.63 24.00
N THR A 182 1.08 9.83 24.35
CA THR A 182 0.22 10.88 24.92
C THR A 182 -0.32 11.82 23.85
N ASP A 183 0.18 11.75 22.62
CA ASP A 183 0.00 12.77 21.63
C ASP A 183 -0.20 12.15 20.23
N HIS A 184 -1.41 11.67 19.98
CA HIS A 184 -1.83 11.12 18.68
C HIS A 184 -2.07 12.21 17.62
N ARG A 185 -1.65 13.47 17.87
CA ARG A 185 -1.88 14.63 16.98
C ARG A 185 -1.52 14.36 15.53
N PHE A 186 -0.45 13.61 15.27
CA PHE A 186 -0.09 13.25 13.88
C PHE A 186 -1.15 12.34 13.24
N LEU A 187 -1.56 11.26 13.91
CA LEU A 187 -2.58 10.36 13.39
C LEU A 187 -3.95 11.03 13.31
N ASP A 188 -4.26 11.92 14.25
CA ASP A 188 -5.49 12.72 14.25
C ASP A 188 -5.52 13.74 13.11
N SER A 189 -4.36 14.33 12.77
CA SER A 189 -4.22 15.18 11.59
C SER A 189 -4.51 14.38 10.31
N LEU A 190 -3.98 13.15 10.20
CA LEU A 190 -4.28 12.26 9.07
C LEU A 190 -5.77 11.93 8.99
N LEU A 191 -6.42 11.65 10.13
CA LEU A 191 -7.87 11.46 10.19
C LEU A 191 -8.64 12.69 9.70
N GLN A 192 -8.21 13.90 10.07
CA GLN A 192 -8.81 15.12 9.59
C GLN A 192 -8.70 15.22 8.06
N PHE A 193 -7.53 14.94 7.48
CA PHE A 193 -7.36 14.88 6.02
C PHE A 193 -8.23 13.80 5.36
N LEU A 194 -8.43 12.65 6.01
CA LEU A 194 -9.32 11.59 5.50
C LEU A 194 -10.78 12.04 5.45
N ASN A 195 -11.22 12.83 6.43
CA ASN A 195 -12.62 13.24 6.59
C ASN A 195 -12.96 14.50 5.79
N SER A 196 -12.06 15.46 5.69
CA SER A 196 -12.34 16.78 5.11
C SER A 196 -11.38 17.21 3.99
N GLY A 197 -10.40 16.38 3.64
CA GLY A 197 -9.43 16.70 2.59
C GLY A 197 -10.02 16.60 1.18
N ASN A 198 -9.34 17.22 0.22
CA ASN A 198 -9.61 16.96 -1.20
C ASN A 198 -9.22 15.51 -1.57
N VAL A 199 -9.62 15.06 -2.76
CA VAL A 199 -9.39 13.68 -3.23
C VAL A 199 -7.92 13.24 -3.14
N GLN A 200 -6.98 14.13 -3.48
CA GLN A 200 -5.54 13.84 -3.42
C GLN A 200 -5.06 13.74 -1.97
N SER A 201 -5.45 14.68 -1.11
CA SER A 201 -5.10 14.68 0.31
C SER A 201 -5.65 13.46 1.03
N ARG A 202 -6.89 13.05 0.72
CA ARG A 202 -7.48 11.81 1.26
C ARG A 202 -6.68 10.58 0.84
N THR A 203 -6.29 10.49 -0.44
CA THR A 203 -5.45 9.40 -0.97
C THR A 203 -4.07 9.38 -0.29
N ASN A 204 -3.45 10.54 -0.12
CA ASN A 204 -2.15 10.64 0.53
C ASN A 204 -2.24 10.29 2.02
N ALA A 205 -3.28 10.76 2.70
CA ALA A 205 -3.52 10.50 4.12
C ALA A 205 -3.76 9.01 4.39
N ILE A 206 -4.56 8.31 3.59
CA ILE A 206 -4.80 6.86 3.79
C ILE A 206 -3.53 6.06 3.53
N THR A 207 -2.74 6.45 2.53
CA THR A 207 -1.47 5.79 2.22
C THR A 207 -0.46 5.98 3.36
N LEU A 208 -0.33 7.19 3.88
CA LEU A 208 0.58 7.49 4.97
C LEU A 208 0.13 6.88 6.30
N LEU A 209 -1.19 6.90 6.59
CA LEU A 209 -1.77 6.21 7.74
C LEU A 209 -1.45 4.72 7.69
N ARG A 210 -1.59 4.08 6.52
CA ARG A 210 -1.23 2.68 6.33
C ARG A 210 0.27 2.43 6.53
N SER A 211 1.15 3.24 5.95
CA SER A 211 2.60 3.11 6.16
C SER A 211 2.97 3.25 7.64
N THR A 212 2.33 4.19 8.33
CA THR A 212 2.55 4.42 9.77
C THR A 212 2.06 3.22 10.58
N LEU A 213 0.83 2.75 10.40
CA LEU A 213 0.30 1.62 11.16
C LEU A 213 1.04 0.29 10.87
N ASN A 214 1.65 0.13 9.69
CA ASN A 214 2.45 -1.07 9.37
C ASN A 214 3.74 -1.19 10.19
N VAL A 215 4.25 -0.08 10.72
CA VAL A 215 5.44 -0.11 11.60
C VAL A 215 5.08 -0.13 13.09
N ALA A 216 3.78 -0.08 13.43
CA ALA A 216 3.31 -0.11 14.81
C ALA A 216 3.56 -1.49 15.46
N ASP A 217 3.82 -1.48 16.76
CA ASP A 217 3.95 -2.72 17.53
C ASP A 217 2.58 -3.42 17.62
N PRO A 218 2.54 -4.76 17.69
CA PRO A 218 1.31 -5.52 17.88
C PRO A 218 0.41 -5.00 19.01
N ALA A 219 1.01 -4.56 20.12
CA ALA A 219 0.29 -4.00 21.26
C ALA A 219 -0.50 -2.72 20.91
N GLN A 220 -0.01 -1.91 19.98
CA GLN A 220 -0.66 -0.68 19.49
C GLN A 220 -1.78 -1.00 18.49
N LEU A 221 -1.65 -2.10 17.76
CA LEU A 221 -2.67 -2.56 16.80
C LEU A 221 -3.84 -3.28 17.47
N ILE A 222 -3.65 -3.82 18.68
CA ILE A 222 -4.71 -4.44 19.48
C ILE A 222 -5.69 -3.37 19.96
N GLY A 223 -6.75 -3.16 19.18
CA GLY A 223 -7.86 -2.30 19.58
C GLY A 223 -7.65 -0.82 19.25
N ILE A 224 -7.23 -0.50 18.03
CA ILE A 224 -7.15 0.88 17.50
C ILE A 224 -8.44 1.66 17.77
N GLN A 225 -8.35 2.98 17.97
CA GLN A 225 -9.53 3.80 18.28
C GLN A 225 -10.60 3.69 17.18
N PRO A 226 -11.90 3.60 17.54
CA PRO A 226 -12.98 3.44 16.55
C PRO A 226 -13.00 4.53 15.47
N VAL A 227 -12.54 5.74 15.80
CA VAL A 227 -12.48 6.88 14.86
C VAL A 227 -11.63 6.57 13.64
N TYR A 228 -10.50 5.86 13.79
CA TYR A 228 -9.66 5.46 12.66
C TYR A 228 -10.38 4.49 11.73
N ILE A 229 -11.06 3.48 12.29
CA ILE A 229 -11.84 2.50 11.53
C ILE A 229 -12.99 3.20 10.79
N LYS A 230 -13.69 4.13 11.45
CA LYS A 230 -14.75 4.94 10.84
C LYS A 230 -14.23 5.75 9.65
N GLY A 231 -13.06 6.40 9.79
CA GLY A 231 -12.43 7.15 8.70
C GLY A 231 -12.07 6.26 7.50
N ILE A 232 -11.55 5.05 7.74
CA ILE A 232 -11.24 4.07 6.69
C ILE A 232 -12.51 3.65 5.94
N ILE A 233 -13.60 3.35 6.67
CA ILE A 233 -14.87 2.96 6.06
C ILE A 233 -15.50 4.12 5.29
N GLY A 234 -15.36 5.37 5.79
CA GLY A 234 -15.78 6.57 5.06
C GLY A 234 -15.14 6.69 3.68
N ILE A 235 -13.83 6.41 3.57
CA ILE A 235 -13.12 6.38 2.28
C ILE A 235 -13.72 5.34 1.31
N LEU A 236 -14.17 4.19 1.82
CA LEU A 236 -14.78 3.14 1.01
C LEU A 236 -16.17 3.53 0.50
N ASN A 237 -16.92 4.32 1.28
CA ASN A 237 -18.27 4.76 0.92
C ASN A 237 -18.28 5.91 -0.09
N ASP A 238 -17.26 6.76 -0.08
CA ASP A 238 -17.25 8.03 -0.81
C ASP A 238 -16.94 7.91 -2.33
N LYS A 239 -16.95 6.70 -2.90
CA LYS A 239 -16.63 6.43 -4.33
C LYS A 239 -15.37 7.16 -4.83
N ILE A 240 -14.35 7.22 -3.99
CA ILE A 240 -13.06 7.88 -4.26
C ILE A 240 -12.28 7.09 -5.35
N PRO A 241 -11.32 7.72 -6.07
CA PRO A 241 -10.43 7.00 -6.97
C PRO A 241 -9.90 5.68 -6.42
N GLN A 242 -9.80 4.69 -7.32
CA GLN A 242 -9.45 3.30 -7.02
C GLN A 242 -8.20 3.14 -6.16
N GLN A 243 -7.22 4.05 -6.30
CA GLN A 243 -6.00 4.01 -5.50
C GLN A 243 -6.27 4.22 -3.99
N ALA A 244 -7.13 5.17 -3.62
CA ALA A 244 -7.50 5.38 -2.22
C ALA A 244 -8.29 4.19 -1.66
N THR A 245 -9.25 3.69 -2.44
CA THR A 245 -10.03 2.49 -2.08
C THR A 245 -9.11 1.29 -1.84
N LYS A 246 -8.11 1.09 -2.71
CA LYS A 246 -7.15 0.00 -2.58
C LYS A 246 -6.29 0.10 -1.32
N GLU A 247 -5.80 1.30 -0.99
CA GLU A 247 -5.03 1.50 0.25
C GLU A 247 -5.91 1.36 1.51
N ALA A 248 -7.15 1.85 1.48
CA ALA A 248 -8.11 1.66 2.56
C ALA A 248 -8.43 0.17 2.79
N LEU A 249 -8.67 -0.59 1.71
CA LEU A 249 -8.92 -2.03 1.80
C LEU A 249 -7.72 -2.81 2.33
N LYS A 250 -6.49 -2.48 1.89
CA LYS A 250 -5.28 -3.11 2.43
C LYS A 250 -5.16 -2.84 3.93
N LEU A 251 -5.35 -1.59 4.35
CA LEU A 251 -5.29 -1.24 5.77
C LEU A 251 -6.37 -1.98 6.58
N LEU A 252 -7.60 -2.09 6.06
CA LEU A 252 -8.65 -2.87 6.71
C LEU A 252 -8.27 -4.36 6.85
N VAL A 253 -7.70 -4.96 5.80
CA VAL A 253 -7.18 -6.34 5.83
C VAL A 253 -6.02 -6.52 6.82
N GLU A 254 -5.19 -5.50 7.01
CA GLU A 254 -4.08 -5.50 7.99
C GLU A 254 -4.60 -5.35 9.45
N LEU A 255 -5.72 -4.65 9.65
CA LEU A 255 -6.30 -4.40 10.98
C LEU A 255 -7.30 -5.48 11.45
N CYS A 256 -8.04 -6.12 10.55
CA CYS A 256 -9.06 -7.11 10.88
C CYS A 256 -8.58 -8.51 11.37
N PRO A 257 -7.29 -8.89 11.35
CA PRO A 257 -6.85 -10.09 12.07
C PRO A 257 -7.04 -9.95 13.59
N TRP A 258 -7.03 -8.71 14.11
CA TRP A 258 -7.21 -8.42 15.52
C TRP A 258 -8.69 -8.43 15.93
N GLY A 259 -9.06 -9.29 16.88
CA GLY A 259 -10.45 -9.53 17.26
C GLY A 259 -11.26 -8.27 17.61
N ARG A 260 -10.67 -7.37 18.41
CA ARG A 260 -11.31 -6.10 18.81
C ARG A 260 -11.56 -5.18 17.61
N ASN A 261 -10.66 -5.18 16.62
CA ASN A 261 -10.80 -4.32 15.44
C ASN A 261 -11.90 -4.85 14.51
N ARG A 262 -12.11 -6.17 14.43
CA ARG A 262 -13.23 -6.76 13.67
C ARG A 262 -14.58 -6.28 14.17
N ILE A 263 -14.79 -6.33 15.49
CA ILE A 263 -16.05 -5.90 16.11
C ILE A 263 -16.30 -4.42 15.81
N LYS A 264 -15.30 -3.56 16.04
CA LYS A 264 -15.37 -2.13 15.72
C LYS A 264 -15.65 -1.86 14.24
N ALA A 265 -15.06 -2.65 13.33
CA ALA A 265 -15.33 -2.53 11.90
C ALA A 265 -16.78 -2.90 11.55
N CYS A 266 -17.32 -3.98 12.13
CA CYS A 266 -18.73 -4.32 11.99
C CYS A 266 -19.64 -3.23 12.57
N GLU A 267 -19.36 -2.71 13.75
CA GLU A 267 -20.14 -1.61 14.37
C GLU A 267 -20.20 -0.35 13.49
N ASN A 268 -19.15 -0.09 12.71
CA ASN A 268 -19.10 1.02 11.75
C ASN A 268 -19.63 0.66 10.35
N GLY A 269 -20.32 -0.47 10.19
CA GLY A 269 -21.00 -0.85 8.95
C GLY A 269 -20.09 -1.39 7.85
N ALA A 270 -18.86 -1.82 8.16
CA ALA A 270 -17.89 -2.29 7.17
C ALA A 270 -18.44 -3.40 6.26
N VAL A 271 -19.23 -4.33 6.80
CA VAL A 271 -19.77 -5.46 6.02
C VAL A 271 -20.68 -4.97 4.89
N PHE A 272 -21.60 -4.05 5.19
CA PHE A 272 -22.49 -3.46 4.19
C PHE A 272 -21.70 -2.71 3.12
N SER A 273 -20.81 -1.80 3.53
CA SER A 273 -19.94 -1.05 2.62
C SER A 273 -19.13 -1.95 1.68
N LEU A 274 -18.59 -3.05 2.19
CA LEU A 274 -17.80 -3.99 1.42
C LEU A 274 -18.64 -4.78 0.41
N ILE A 275 -19.87 -5.18 0.77
CA ILE A 275 -20.76 -5.90 -0.15
C ILE A 275 -21.20 -5.00 -1.30
N GLU A 276 -21.60 -3.75 -1.00
CA GLU A 276 -21.95 -2.76 -2.02
C GLU A 276 -20.75 -2.45 -2.94
N LEU A 277 -19.55 -2.28 -2.39
CA LEU A 277 -18.35 -2.08 -3.20
C LEU A 277 -18.04 -3.32 -4.08
N LEU A 278 -18.28 -4.53 -3.57
CA LEU A 278 -18.06 -5.78 -4.32
C LEU A 278 -19.06 -5.97 -5.46
N LEU A 279 -20.27 -5.41 -5.32
CA LEU A 279 -21.29 -5.38 -6.37
C LEU A 279 -20.83 -4.51 -7.54
N ASP A 280 -20.30 -3.32 -7.24
CA ASP A 280 -19.95 -2.30 -8.24
C ASP A 280 -18.62 -2.57 -8.97
N THR A 281 -17.67 -3.27 -8.34
CA THR A 281 -16.32 -3.45 -8.91
C THR A 281 -16.09 -4.81 -9.58
N ASN A 282 -15.36 -4.80 -10.69
CA ASN A 282 -14.81 -6.01 -11.32
C ASN A 282 -13.28 -6.03 -11.33
N GLU A 283 -12.61 -5.07 -10.69
CA GLU A 283 -11.16 -5.05 -10.62
C GLU A 283 -10.69 -6.21 -9.72
N ARG A 284 -9.86 -7.10 -10.30
CA ARG A 284 -9.41 -8.34 -9.65
C ARG A 284 -8.84 -8.09 -8.26
N ARG A 285 -7.93 -7.11 -8.13
CA ARG A 285 -7.21 -6.90 -6.87
C ARG A 285 -8.11 -6.31 -5.78
N ILE A 286 -9.02 -5.41 -6.13
CA ILE A 286 -10.02 -4.88 -5.19
C ILE A 286 -10.96 -6.00 -4.73
N CYS A 287 -11.47 -6.83 -5.64
CA CYS A 287 -12.32 -7.98 -5.29
C CYS A 287 -11.62 -8.94 -4.32
N GLU A 288 -10.35 -9.25 -4.55
CA GLU A 288 -9.54 -10.09 -3.64
C GLU A 288 -9.41 -9.47 -2.24
N LEU A 289 -9.17 -8.16 -2.15
CA LEU A 289 -9.04 -7.46 -0.88
C LEU A 289 -10.37 -7.39 -0.12
N ILE A 290 -11.47 -7.09 -0.82
CA ILE A 290 -12.81 -7.05 -0.21
C ILE A 290 -13.19 -8.42 0.36
N LEU A 291 -13.03 -9.48 -0.43
CA LEU A 291 -13.34 -10.84 0.02
C LEU A 291 -12.43 -11.27 1.18
N THR A 292 -11.17 -10.81 1.19
CA THR A 292 -10.27 -11.04 2.32
C THR A 292 -10.75 -10.31 3.57
N ALA A 293 -11.19 -9.05 3.46
CA ALA A 293 -11.73 -8.30 4.60
C ALA A 293 -13.03 -8.93 5.12
N LEU A 294 -13.98 -9.27 4.24
CA LEU A 294 -15.22 -9.95 4.60
C LEU A 294 -14.97 -11.30 5.28
N ASP A 295 -14.00 -12.07 4.79
CA ASP A 295 -13.58 -13.34 5.41
C ASP A 295 -13.07 -13.14 6.84
N HIS A 296 -12.29 -12.07 7.11
CA HIS A 296 -11.92 -11.73 8.48
C HIS A 296 -13.13 -11.32 9.32
N LEU A 297 -14.01 -10.45 8.81
CA LEU A 297 -15.19 -9.97 9.56
C LEU A 297 -16.17 -11.12 9.88
N CYS A 298 -16.36 -12.07 8.97
CA CYS A 298 -17.22 -13.24 9.17
C CYS A 298 -16.69 -14.23 10.21
N THR A 299 -15.49 -14.03 10.77
CA THR A 299 -15.01 -14.82 11.92
C THR A 299 -15.66 -14.40 13.24
N CYS A 300 -16.29 -13.22 13.33
CA CYS A 300 -17.10 -12.81 14.49
C CYS A 300 -18.61 -12.91 14.21
N ALA A 301 -19.42 -12.95 15.27
CA ALA A 301 -20.87 -13.15 15.15
C ALA A 301 -21.57 -11.95 14.49
N GLU A 302 -21.14 -10.75 14.83
CA GLU A 302 -21.64 -9.47 14.30
C GLU A 302 -21.43 -9.40 12.79
N GLY A 303 -20.24 -9.79 12.31
CA GLY A 303 -19.93 -9.77 10.88
C GLY A 303 -20.77 -10.75 10.08
N ARG A 304 -21.03 -11.95 10.62
CA ARG A 304 -21.94 -12.92 10.01
C ARG A 304 -23.37 -12.41 9.97
N ALA A 305 -23.87 -11.88 11.09
CA ALA A 305 -25.22 -11.35 11.19
C ALA A 305 -25.45 -10.20 10.19
N GLN A 306 -24.49 -9.29 10.05
CA GLN A 306 -24.59 -8.20 9.08
C GLN A 306 -24.55 -8.69 7.62
N LEU A 307 -23.73 -9.69 7.30
CA LEU A 307 -23.69 -10.25 5.95
C LEU A 307 -25.02 -10.90 5.56
N LEU A 308 -25.65 -11.59 6.50
CA LEU A 308 -26.96 -12.23 6.31
C LEU A 308 -28.11 -11.22 6.27
N ASN A 309 -28.00 -10.12 7.00
CA ASN A 309 -28.98 -9.03 6.96
C ASN A 309 -28.88 -8.19 5.68
N HIS A 310 -27.78 -8.32 4.93
CA HIS A 310 -27.61 -7.63 3.65
C HIS A 310 -28.35 -8.38 2.54
N GLY A 311 -29.33 -7.75 1.87
CA GLY A 311 -30.17 -8.41 0.86
C GLY A 311 -29.42 -9.04 -0.33
N GLY A 312 -28.20 -8.56 -0.62
CA GLY A 312 -27.30 -9.15 -1.64
C GLY A 312 -26.13 -9.98 -1.12
N GLY A 313 -25.95 -10.15 0.20
CA GLY A 313 -24.70 -10.64 0.80
C GLY A 313 -24.27 -12.02 0.29
N ILE A 314 -25.15 -13.02 0.41
CA ILE A 314 -24.87 -14.40 -0.03
C ILE A 314 -24.70 -14.46 -1.55
N ALA A 315 -25.60 -13.81 -2.29
CA ALA A 315 -25.60 -13.81 -3.74
C ALA A 315 -24.32 -13.20 -4.34
N ILE A 316 -23.88 -12.05 -3.83
CA ILE A 316 -22.70 -11.33 -4.32
C ILE A 316 -21.42 -12.13 -4.03
N VAL A 317 -21.27 -12.67 -2.82
CA VAL A 317 -20.12 -13.52 -2.47
C VAL A 317 -20.07 -14.76 -3.35
N SER A 318 -21.20 -15.46 -3.51
CA SER A 318 -21.32 -16.63 -4.39
C SER A 318 -20.99 -16.32 -5.84
N LYS A 319 -21.45 -15.16 -6.34
CA LYS A 319 -21.21 -14.69 -7.71
C LYS A 319 -19.70 -14.56 -8.01
N LYS A 320 -18.88 -14.12 -7.06
CA LYS A 320 -17.44 -13.89 -7.27
C LYS A 320 -16.60 -15.19 -7.25
N ILE A 321 -17.13 -16.27 -6.68
CA ILE A 321 -16.49 -17.60 -6.70
C ILE A 321 -16.37 -18.12 -8.14
N LEU A 322 -15.17 -18.54 -8.52
CA LEU A 322 -14.73 -18.96 -9.86
C LEU A 322 -14.76 -17.87 -10.94
N ARG A 323 -15.07 -16.61 -10.60
CA ARG A 323 -15.16 -15.52 -11.58
C ARG A 323 -14.02 -14.50 -11.51
N VAL A 324 -13.31 -14.41 -10.38
CA VAL A 324 -12.28 -13.39 -10.15
C VAL A 324 -10.87 -14.00 -10.13
N SER A 325 -10.60 -14.87 -9.16
CA SER A 325 -9.32 -15.54 -8.99
C SER A 325 -9.44 -16.75 -8.06
N HIS A 326 -8.38 -17.57 -7.97
CA HIS A 326 -8.31 -18.66 -6.99
C HIS A 326 -8.38 -18.13 -5.55
N LEU A 327 -7.68 -17.03 -5.25
CA LEU A 327 -7.74 -16.40 -3.92
C LEU A 327 -9.16 -15.93 -3.60
N ALA A 328 -9.83 -15.24 -4.53
CA ALA A 328 -11.21 -14.80 -4.34
C ALA A 328 -12.16 -16.00 -4.11
N SER A 329 -11.96 -17.09 -4.85
CA SER A 329 -12.76 -18.31 -4.70
C SER A 329 -12.55 -18.96 -3.33
N ASP A 330 -11.30 -19.06 -2.87
CA ASP A 330 -10.98 -19.57 -1.53
C ASP A 330 -11.65 -18.73 -0.42
N ARG A 331 -11.51 -17.39 -0.49
CA ARG A 331 -12.13 -16.48 0.48
C ARG A 331 -13.66 -16.55 0.45
N GLY A 332 -14.25 -16.60 -0.74
CA GLY A 332 -15.70 -16.75 -0.90
C GLY A 332 -16.22 -18.04 -0.27
N VAL A 333 -15.58 -19.18 -0.53
CA VAL A 333 -15.95 -20.47 0.09
C VAL A 333 -15.80 -20.42 1.61
N ARG A 334 -14.76 -19.77 2.13
CA ARG A 334 -14.58 -19.59 3.58
C ARG A 334 -15.65 -18.74 4.23
N ILE A 335 -16.08 -17.66 3.59
CA ILE A 335 -17.20 -16.82 4.05
C ILE A 335 -18.47 -17.67 4.14
N LEU A 336 -18.81 -18.38 3.05
CA LEU A 336 -19.99 -19.26 3.00
C LEU A 336 -19.91 -20.36 4.08
N CYS A 337 -18.74 -20.96 4.27
CA CYS A 337 -18.49 -21.93 5.34
C CYS A 337 -18.78 -21.36 6.73
N SER A 338 -18.33 -20.13 6.99
CA SER A 338 -18.50 -19.49 8.30
C SER A 338 -19.97 -19.23 8.62
N ILE A 339 -20.73 -18.68 7.67
CA ILE A 339 -22.16 -18.43 7.86
C ILE A 339 -22.98 -19.73 7.93
N SER A 340 -22.62 -20.74 7.16
CA SER A 340 -23.26 -22.06 7.18
C SER A 340 -23.11 -22.78 8.54
N LYS A 341 -21.95 -22.68 9.17
CA LYS A 341 -21.67 -23.38 10.44
C LYS A 341 -22.24 -22.70 11.68
N PHE A 342 -22.25 -21.35 11.71
CA PHE A 342 -22.38 -20.60 12.96
C PHE A 342 -23.60 -19.67 13.00
N SER A 343 -24.62 -19.91 12.17
CA SER A 343 -25.85 -19.10 12.12
C SER A 343 -27.03 -19.90 12.67
N ALA A 344 -27.19 -19.92 13.99
CA ALA A 344 -28.25 -20.67 14.67
C ALA A 344 -29.64 -20.02 14.52
N THR A 345 -29.70 -18.69 14.42
CA THR A 345 -30.95 -17.93 14.60
C THR A 345 -31.90 -17.97 13.40
N CYS A 346 -31.39 -18.23 12.19
CA CYS A 346 -32.18 -18.20 10.94
C CYS A 346 -31.83 -19.38 10.01
N TYR A 347 -31.32 -20.48 10.57
CA TYR A 347 -30.66 -21.57 9.85
C TYR A 347 -31.43 -22.07 8.62
N ASN A 348 -32.73 -22.35 8.75
CA ASN A 348 -33.54 -22.85 7.63
C ASN A 348 -33.72 -21.81 6.52
N ASN A 349 -33.97 -20.55 6.86
CA ASN A 349 -34.15 -19.48 5.87
C ASN A 349 -32.87 -19.23 5.08
N ILE A 350 -31.71 -19.26 5.76
CA ILE A 350 -30.39 -19.08 5.13
C ILE A 350 -30.10 -20.22 4.14
N LEU A 351 -30.37 -21.48 4.53
CA LEU A 351 -30.14 -22.62 3.64
C LEU A 351 -31.03 -22.59 2.40
N GLN A 352 -32.27 -22.09 2.52
CA GLN A 352 -33.16 -21.89 1.38
C GLN A 352 -32.68 -20.73 0.50
N GLU A 353 -32.26 -19.61 1.08
CA GLU A 353 -31.67 -18.50 0.32
C GLU A 353 -30.44 -18.95 -0.46
N MET A 354 -29.54 -19.71 0.18
CA MET A 354 -28.37 -20.30 -0.46
C MET A 354 -28.74 -21.19 -1.66
N LEU A 355 -29.82 -21.96 -1.58
CA LEU A 355 -30.34 -22.73 -2.71
C LEU A 355 -30.82 -21.81 -3.84
N ILE A 356 -31.67 -20.84 -3.52
CA ILE A 356 -32.30 -19.92 -4.48
C ILE A 356 -31.23 -19.12 -5.24
N VAL A 357 -30.21 -18.60 -4.55
CA VAL A 357 -29.15 -17.80 -5.17
C VAL A 357 -28.06 -18.67 -5.83
N GLY A 358 -28.23 -19.99 -5.83
CA GLY A 358 -27.38 -20.94 -6.55
C GLY A 358 -26.03 -21.24 -5.90
N VAL A 359 -25.90 -21.07 -4.58
CA VAL A 359 -24.68 -21.40 -3.83
C VAL A 359 -24.33 -22.88 -3.97
N VAL A 360 -25.32 -23.78 -3.85
CA VAL A 360 -25.06 -25.22 -3.87
C VAL A 360 -24.52 -25.67 -5.23
N SER A 361 -25.11 -25.18 -6.32
CA SER A 361 -24.61 -25.40 -7.68
C SER A 361 -23.20 -24.84 -7.85
N LYS A 362 -22.92 -23.64 -7.31
CA LYS A 362 -21.58 -23.05 -7.33
C LYS A 362 -20.55 -23.91 -6.58
N LEU A 363 -20.90 -24.43 -5.41
CA LEU A 363 -20.04 -25.31 -4.62
C LEU A 363 -19.76 -26.64 -5.34
N CYS A 364 -20.75 -27.23 -6.00
CA CYS A 364 -20.53 -28.42 -6.82
C CYS A 364 -19.54 -28.15 -7.97
N LEU A 365 -19.66 -26.99 -8.65
CA LEU A 365 -18.71 -26.58 -9.68
C LEU A 365 -17.28 -26.39 -9.13
N VAL A 366 -17.13 -25.88 -7.90
CA VAL A 366 -15.83 -25.74 -7.24
C VAL A 366 -15.12 -27.09 -7.08
N LEU A 367 -15.85 -28.19 -6.89
CA LEU A 367 -15.25 -29.53 -6.79
C LEU A 367 -14.68 -30.04 -8.12
N GLN A 368 -15.25 -29.59 -9.25
CA GLN A 368 -14.91 -30.03 -10.60
C GLN A 368 -13.69 -29.30 -11.18
N VAL A 369 -13.48 -28.05 -10.80
CA VAL A 369 -12.37 -27.25 -11.31
C VAL A 369 -11.08 -27.46 -10.51
N ASP A 370 -9.95 -27.05 -11.08
CA ASP A 370 -8.68 -27.02 -10.35
C ASP A 370 -8.65 -25.82 -9.39
N VAL A 371 -8.75 -26.11 -8.10
CA VAL A 371 -8.70 -25.16 -6.99
C VAL A 371 -7.94 -25.80 -5.85
N SER A 372 -7.50 -24.99 -4.88
CA SER A 372 -6.69 -25.48 -3.77
C SER A 372 -7.37 -26.64 -3.02
N PRO A 373 -6.62 -27.64 -2.54
CA PRO A 373 -7.19 -28.79 -1.84
C PRO A 373 -7.95 -28.37 -0.58
N LYS A 374 -7.46 -27.34 0.13
CA LYS A 374 -8.13 -26.75 1.31
C LYS A 374 -9.51 -26.17 0.94
N THR A 375 -9.62 -25.53 -0.22
CA THR A 375 -10.90 -25.01 -0.71
C THR A 375 -11.86 -26.16 -1.02
N LYS A 376 -11.40 -27.22 -1.72
CA LYS A 376 -12.23 -28.41 -2.01
C LYS A 376 -12.71 -29.11 -0.74
N GLU A 377 -11.85 -29.24 0.26
CA GLU A 377 -12.19 -29.84 1.55
C GLU A 377 -13.30 -29.05 2.27
N LYS A 378 -13.14 -27.73 2.37
CA LYS A 378 -14.19 -26.85 2.93
C LYS A 378 -15.48 -26.92 2.13
N THR A 379 -15.42 -26.96 0.81
CA THR A 379 -16.59 -27.14 -0.05
C THR A 379 -17.32 -28.45 0.27
N LYS A 380 -16.59 -29.58 0.38
CA LYS A 380 -17.17 -30.86 0.77
C LYS A 380 -17.80 -30.82 2.17
N GLU A 381 -17.15 -30.15 3.11
CA GLU A 381 -17.65 -29.96 4.47
C GLU A 381 -19.01 -29.25 4.48
N ILE A 382 -19.13 -28.13 3.75
CA ILE A 382 -20.39 -27.36 3.66
C ILE A 382 -21.51 -28.22 3.08
N LEU A 383 -21.25 -28.93 1.97
CA LEU A 383 -22.24 -29.78 1.31
C LEU A 383 -22.68 -30.94 2.22
N ARG A 384 -21.75 -31.58 2.92
CA ARG A 384 -22.09 -32.67 3.86
C ARG A 384 -22.91 -32.19 5.05
N LEU A 385 -22.53 -31.04 5.62
CA LEU A 385 -23.17 -30.46 6.79
C LEU A 385 -24.68 -30.20 6.58
N HIS A 386 -25.07 -29.84 5.35
CA HIS A 386 -26.46 -29.49 5.01
C HIS A 386 -27.12 -30.44 4.00
N SER A 387 -26.57 -31.64 3.84
CA SER A 387 -27.05 -32.65 2.89
C SER A 387 -28.54 -32.94 3.01
N ARG A 388 -29.09 -32.96 4.24
CA ARG A 388 -30.52 -33.20 4.50
C ARG A 388 -31.45 -32.17 3.85
N VAL A 389 -30.99 -30.94 3.65
CA VAL A 389 -31.79 -29.84 3.08
C VAL A 389 -31.53 -29.70 1.58
N TRP A 390 -30.32 -29.99 1.13
CA TRP A 390 -29.87 -29.66 -0.21
C TRP A 390 -29.87 -30.84 -1.18
N ARG A 391 -29.59 -32.07 -0.74
CA ARG A 391 -29.32 -33.23 -1.62
C ARG A 391 -30.45 -33.49 -2.62
N ASP A 392 -31.69 -33.39 -2.17
CA ASP A 392 -32.88 -33.70 -2.98
C ASP A 392 -33.57 -32.45 -3.53
N SER A 393 -32.89 -31.29 -3.50
CA SER A 393 -33.46 -30.03 -3.96
C SER A 393 -33.51 -29.97 -5.49
N SER A 394 -34.69 -29.61 -6.02
CA SER A 394 -34.91 -29.35 -7.45
C SER A 394 -34.12 -28.15 -7.99
N CYS A 395 -33.58 -27.30 -7.12
CA CYS A 395 -32.75 -26.15 -7.50
C CYS A 395 -31.34 -26.55 -7.94
N ILE A 396 -30.93 -27.82 -7.75
CA ILE A 396 -29.62 -28.32 -8.18
C ILE A 396 -29.77 -28.96 -9.57
N PRO A 397 -29.02 -28.49 -10.58
CA PRO A 397 -28.99 -29.13 -11.90
C PRO A 397 -28.61 -30.62 -11.79
N PRO A 398 -29.32 -31.54 -12.49
CA PRO A 398 -29.10 -32.98 -12.36
C PRO A 398 -27.66 -33.42 -12.64
N ASN A 399 -26.97 -32.74 -13.56
CA ASN A 399 -25.57 -32.99 -13.89
C ASN A 399 -24.59 -32.67 -12.75
N LEU A 400 -25.00 -31.89 -11.75
CA LEU A 400 -24.20 -31.56 -10.57
C LEU A 400 -24.47 -32.50 -9.38
N LEU A 401 -25.59 -33.22 -9.37
CA LEU A 401 -25.95 -34.15 -8.29
C LEU A 401 -24.94 -35.29 -8.11
N SER A 402 -24.35 -35.78 -9.21
CA SER A 402 -23.31 -36.82 -9.17
C SER A 402 -22.01 -36.38 -8.46
N PHE A 403 -21.80 -35.08 -8.31
CA PHE A 403 -20.65 -34.49 -7.63
C PHE A 403 -20.95 -34.06 -6.20
N TYR A 404 -22.19 -34.28 -5.74
CA TYR A 404 -22.59 -34.03 -4.36
C TYR A 404 -22.00 -35.12 -3.44
N PRO A 405 -21.24 -34.76 -2.39
CA PRO A 405 -20.47 -35.71 -1.58
C PRO A 405 -21.22 -36.43 -0.44
#